data_AF-A0A8T5MW14-F1
#
_entry.id   AF-A0A8T5MW14-F1
#
_cell.length_a   1.000
_cell.length_b   1.000
_cell.length_c   1.000
_cell.angle_alpha   90.00
_cell.angle_beta   90.00
_cell.angle_gamma   90.00
#
_symmetry.space_group_name_H-M   'P 1'
#
loop_
_entity.id
_entity.type
_entity.pdbx_description
1 polymer ?
#
loop_
_entity_poly.entity_id
_entity_poly.type
_entity_poly.pdbx_seq_one_letter_code
_entity_poly.pdbx_strand_id
1 'polypeptide(L)'
;MANQKLVDYIKTNLNEGVPLDRIKNDLLRANWSERDIIEAINVAISEKPIPVVKYTENQASYGTCKLWYLLPIFFTFMGGIVAYLLLQEKDKAFAKKLLITGVIIAIVYVIVGFVMVAIFASGASLPTAGANSVSTIAMFAMTKVTCPNGEINIIVKSFGTGSINISDLKFYVDGNEVSPIGCAGIITADSSVTCKIGSGLIGSHNLRIVGPSNTVDGIAVCG
;
A
#
# COMPACT_ATOMS: atom_id res chain seq x y z
N MET A 1 -53.06 -38.16 -18.45
CA MET A 1 -53.16 -37.20 -19.56
C MET A 1 -53.24 -35.84 -18.91
N ALA A 2 -52.13 -35.13 -18.91
CA ALA A 2 -52.04 -33.83 -18.26
C ALA A 2 -53.09 -32.85 -18.82
N ASN A 3 -53.66 -32.03 -17.94
CA ASN A 3 -54.60 -30.99 -18.35
C ASN A 3 -53.88 -29.95 -19.21
N GLN A 4 -54.30 -29.80 -20.47
CA GLN A 4 -53.61 -28.95 -21.44
C GLN A 4 -53.58 -27.47 -21.03
N LYS A 5 -54.64 -26.98 -20.35
CA LYS A 5 -54.68 -25.61 -19.81
C LYS A 5 -53.64 -25.38 -18.71
N LEU A 6 -53.38 -26.41 -17.90
CA LEU A 6 -52.37 -26.36 -16.83
C LEU A 6 -50.97 -26.32 -17.42
N VAL A 7 -50.71 -27.14 -18.45
CA VAL A 7 -49.45 -27.15 -19.18
C VAL A 7 -49.18 -25.79 -19.84
N ASP A 8 -50.17 -25.19 -20.50
CA ASP A 8 -50.02 -23.87 -21.16
C ASP A 8 -49.77 -22.74 -20.15
N TYR A 9 -50.43 -22.78 -19.00
CA TYR A 9 -50.19 -21.83 -17.91
C TYR A 9 -48.76 -21.94 -17.36
N ILE A 10 -48.28 -23.16 -17.12
CA ILE A 10 -46.92 -23.42 -16.63
C ILE A 10 -45.88 -22.96 -17.67
N LYS A 11 -46.09 -23.26 -18.95
CA LYS A 11 -45.23 -22.81 -20.06
C LYS A 11 -45.11 -21.29 -20.13
N THR A 12 -46.23 -20.59 -20.01
CA THR A 12 -46.26 -19.12 -20.05
C THR A 12 -45.45 -18.51 -18.92
N ASN A 13 -45.68 -18.93 -17.68
CA ASN A 13 -44.95 -18.43 -16.51
C ASN A 13 -43.45 -18.81 -16.53
N LEU A 14 -43.10 -19.99 -17.05
CA LEU A 14 -41.71 -20.40 -17.25
C LEU A 14 -40.98 -19.52 -18.29
N ASN A 15 -41.67 -19.06 -19.33
CA ASN A 15 -41.11 -18.17 -20.34
C ASN A 15 -40.96 -16.73 -19.82
N GLU A 16 -41.78 -16.33 -18.85
CA GLU A 16 -41.67 -15.05 -18.14
C GLU A 16 -40.58 -15.05 -17.06
N GLY A 17 -39.92 -16.20 -16.81
CA GLY A 17 -38.84 -16.32 -15.82
C GLY A 17 -39.32 -16.44 -14.38
N VAL A 18 -40.58 -16.80 -14.15
CA VAL A 18 -41.13 -17.03 -12.81
C VAL A 18 -40.54 -18.32 -12.24
N PRO A 19 -40.02 -18.33 -10.99
CA PRO A 19 -39.45 -19.53 -10.38
C PRO A 19 -40.52 -20.61 -10.14
N LEU A 20 -40.13 -21.87 -10.35
CA LEU A 20 -41.04 -23.03 -10.30
C LEU A 20 -41.76 -23.17 -8.96
N ASP A 21 -41.11 -22.83 -7.85
CA ASP A 21 -41.68 -22.88 -6.50
C ASP A 21 -42.88 -21.93 -6.36
N ARG A 22 -42.83 -20.76 -7.00
CA ARG A 22 -43.92 -19.78 -6.98
C ARG A 22 -45.12 -20.29 -7.77
N ILE A 23 -44.86 -20.85 -8.96
CA ILE A 23 -45.89 -21.47 -9.81
C ILE A 23 -46.56 -22.63 -9.05
N LYS A 24 -45.78 -23.50 -8.39
CA LYS A 24 -46.32 -24.61 -7.58
C LYS A 24 -47.24 -24.09 -6.47
N ASN A 25 -46.81 -23.07 -5.74
CA ASN A 25 -47.61 -22.50 -4.65
C ASN A 25 -48.90 -21.84 -5.13
N ASP A 26 -48.87 -21.14 -6.27
CA ASP A 26 -50.07 -20.52 -6.86
C ASP A 26 -51.08 -21.58 -7.32
N LEU A 27 -50.60 -22.69 -7.90
CA LEU A 27 -51.44 -23.82 -8.31
C LEU A 27 -52.03 -24.58 -7.11
N LEU A 28 -51.26 -24.77 -6.03
CA LEU A 28 -51.77 -25.36 -4.78
C LEU A 28 -52.84 -24.46 -4.15
N ARG A 29 -52.68 -23.13 -4.19
CA ARG A 29 -53.70 -22.17 -3.73
C ARG A 29 -54.96 -22.19 -4.57
N ALA A 30 -54.84 -22.45 -5.87
CA ALA A 30 -55.95 -22.66 -6.78
C ALA A 30 -56.57 -24.07 -6.67
N ASN A 31 -56.21 -24.84 -5.64
CA ASN A 31 -56.75 -26.15 -5.30
C ASN A 31 -56.47 -27.25 -6.35
N TRP A 32 -55.37 -27.13 -7.10
CA TRP A 32 -54.91 -28.18 -8.00
C TRP A 32 -54.22 -29.32 -7.24
N SER A 33 -54.39 -30.55 -7.73
CA SER A 33 -53.72 -31.73 -7.15
C SER A 33 -52.21 -31.67 -7.41
N GLU A 34 -51.40 -31.93 -6.39
CA GLU A 34 -49.94 -31.96 -6.51
C GLU A 34 -49.45 -32.95 -7.58
N ARG A 35 -50.16 -34.08 -7.77
CA ARG A 35 -49.86 -35.05 -8.83
C ARG A 35 -50.04 -34.48 -10.22
N ASP A 36 -51.14 -33.75 -10.45
CA ASP A 36 -51.44 -33.13 -11.74
C ASP A 36 -50.44 -32.00 -12.06
N ILE A 37 -50.01 -31.25 -11.02
CA ILE A 37 -48.98 -30.23 -11.14
C ILE A 37 -47.65 -30.87 -11.58
N ILE A 38 -47.22 -31.95 -10.92
CA ILE A 38 -45.97 -32.65 -11.26
C ILE A 38 -46.04 -33.26 -12.67
N GLU A 39 -47.15 -33.89 -13.04
CA GLU A 39 -47.36 -34.45 -14.39
C GLU A 39 -47.27 -33.32 -15.44
N ALA A 40 -47.93 -32.18 -15.21
CA ALA A 40 -47.90 -31.05 -16.13
C ALA A 40 -46.54 -30.36 -16.22
N ILE A 41 -45.79 -30.25 -15.11
CA ILE A 41 -44.41 -29.73 -15.10
C ILE A 41 -43.50 -30.64 -15.93
N ASN A 42 -43.57 -31.96 -15.73
CA ASN A 42 -42.75 -32.92 -16.49
C ASN A 42 -43.02 -32.84 -18.00
N VAL A 43 -44.30 -32.72 -18.38
CA VAL A 43 -44.69 -32.52 -19.78
C VAL A 43 -44.15 -31.18 -20.31
N ALA A 44 -44.35 -30.08 -19.59
CA ALA A 44 -43.91 -28.74 -20.00
C ALA A 44 -42.38 -28.61 -20.13
N ILE A 45 -41.61 -29.31 -19.29
CA ILE A 45 -40.14 -29.34 -19.38
C ILE A 45 -39.68 -30.25 -20.52
N SER A 46 -40.33 -31.41 -20.73
CA SER A 46 -39.97 -32.36 -21.79
C SER A 46 -40.21 -31.81 -23.20
N GLU A 47 -41.17 -30.89 -23.34
CA GLU A 47 -41.56 -30.31 -24.63
C GLU A 47 -40.80 -29.02 -24.95
N LYS A 48 -39.90 -28.56 -24.07
CA LYS A 48 -39.19 -27.31 -24.28
C LYS A 48 -38.13 -27.48 -25.39
N PRO A 49 -38.23 -26.83 -26.56
CA PRO A 49 -37.04 -26.58 -27.36
C PRO A 49 -36.10 -25.81 -26.44
N ILE A 50 -34.86 -26.30 -26.32
CA ILE A 50 -33.78 -25.76 -25.48
C ILE A 50 -34.04 -24.27 -25.33
N PRO A 51 -34.39 -23.77 -24.12
CA PRO A 51 -34.52 -22.33 -23.97
C PRO A 51 -33.24 -21.80 -24.55
N VAL A 52 -33.33 -20.96 -25.58
CA VAL A 52 -32.23 -20.08 -25.89
C VAL A 52 -32.03 -19.41 -24.56
N VAL A 53 -31.05 -19.91 -23.81
CA VAL A 53 -30.52 -19.23 -22.65
C VAL A 53 -30.13 -17.95 -23.35
N LYS A 54 -30.97 -16.92 -23.24
CA LYS A 54 -30.43 -15.60 -23.07
C LYS A 54 -29.57 -15.86 -21.87
N TYR A 55 -28.31 -16.17 -22.14
CA TYR A 55 -27.25 -15.81 -21.28
C TYR A 55 -27.62 -14.34 -21.10
N THR A 56 -28.29 -14.02 -20.00
CA THR A 56 -27.70 -13.07 -19.11
C THR A 56 -26.26 -13.54 -19.06
N GLU A 57 -25.49 -13.01 -20.00
CA GLU A 57 -24.35 -12.25 -19.68
C GLU A 57 -24.72 -11.54 -18.35
N ASN A 58 -24.64 -12.26 -17.23
CA ASN A 58 -23.40 -12.34 -16.50
C ASN A 58 -22.26 -12.15 -17.52
N GLN A 59 -22.19 -10.93 -18.05
CA GLN A 59 -21.07 -10.10 -17.83
C GLN A 59 -20.73 -10.45 -16.38
N ALA A 60 -19.82 -11.42 -16.22
CA ALA A 60 -18.50 -10.96 -15.95
C ALA A 60 -18.45 -9.51 -16.51
N SER A 61 -18.81 -8.53 -15.68
CA SER A 61 -17.79 -8.03 -14.79
C SER A 61 -16.47 -8.83 -14.93
N TYR A 62 -15.89 -8.97 -16.15
CA TYR A 62 -14.90 -8.04 -16.65
C TYR A 62 -15.19 -6.73 -15.95
N GLY A 63 -14.86 -6.70 -14.66
CA GLY A 63 -15.15 -5.62 -13.76
C GLY A 63 -14.19 -4.58 -14.23
N THR A 64 -14.61 -3.92 -15.31
CA THR A 64 -13.79 -3.32 -16.37
C THR A 64 -12.34 -3.49 -16.03
N CYS A 65 -11.75 -4.71 -16.21
CA CYS A 65 -10.52 -5.09 -15.51
C CYS A 65 -9.60 -3.89 -15.57
N LYS A 66 -9.48 -3.14 -14.45
CA LYS A 66 -8.86 -1.81 -14.45
C LYS A 66 -7.41 -1.90 -14.92
N LEU A 67 -6.90 -3.13 -15.00
CA LEU A 67 -5.73 -3.57 -15.73
C LEU A 67 -5.61 -3.06 -17.17
N TRP A 68 -6.70 -2.85 -17.92
CA TRP A 68 -6.62 -2.27 -19.27
C TRP A 68 -6.21 -0.78 -19.24
N TYR A 69 -6.43 -0.07 -18.11
CA TYR A 69 -5.87 1.27 -17.88
C TYR A 69 -4.39 1.26 -17.47
N LEU A 70 -3.82 0.09 -17.11
CA LEU A 70 -2.40 -0.05 -16.80
C LEU A 70 -1.54 -0.20 -18.05
N LEU A 71 -2.10 -0.64 -19.16
CA LEU A 71 -1.36 -0.85 -20.41
C LEU A 71 -0.69 0.42 -20.96
N PRO A 72 -1.35 1.59 -20.97
CA PRO A 72 -0.71 2.86 -21.35
C PRO A 72 0.40 3.28 -20.37
N ILE A 73 0.33 2.85 -19.11
CA ILE A 73 1.38 3.13 -18.12
C ILE A 73 2.62 2.28 -18.39
N PHE A 74 2.46 1.01 -18.77
CA PHE A 74 3.59 0.10 -19.06
C PHE A 74 4.15 0.22 -20.48
N PHE A 75 3.33 0.62 -21.47
CA PHE A 75 3.71 0.66 -22.88
C PHE A 75 3.46 2.02 -23.53
N THR A 76 3.40 3.11 -22.74
CA THR A 76 3.30 4.54 -23.13
C THR A 76 2.66 4.82 -24.49
N PHE A 77 3.42 4.67 -25.58
CA PHE A 77 2.93 4.93 -26.94
C PHE A 77 2.26 3.70 -27.61
N MET A 78 2.86 2.52 -27.53
CA MET A 78 2.33 1.29 -28.16
C MET A 78 1.05 0.78 -27.46
N GLY A 79 0.96 0.98 -26.14
CA GLY A 79 -0.20 0.56 -25.36
C GLY A 79 -1.49 1.27 -25.76
N GLY A 80 -1.41 2.54 -26.17
CA GLY A 80 -2.58 3.32 -26.60
C GLY A 80 -3.13 2.90 -27.96
N ILE A 81 -2.25 2.58 -28.92
CA ILE A 81 -2.64 2.17 -30.28
C ILE A 81 -3.28 0.77 -30.28
N VAL A 82 -2.70 -0.17 -29.54
CA VAL A 82 -3.23 -1.55 -29.44
C VAL A 82 -4.59 -1.58 -28.74
N ALA A 83 -4.78 -0.76 -27.70
CA ALA A 83 -6.06 -0.63 -27.03
C ALA A 83 -7.16 -0.07 -27.94
N TYR A 84 -6.83 0.87 -28.84
CA TYR A 84 -7.79 1.41 -29.79
C TYR A 84 -8.25 0.36 -30.81
N LEU A 85 -7.32 -0.40 -31.38
CA LEU A 85 -7.63 -1.43 -32.38
C LEU A 85 -8.51 -2.56 -31.80
N LEU A 86 -8.28 -2.96 -30.54
CA LEU A 86 -9.05 -4.02 -29.89
C LEU A 86 -10.47 -3.59 -29.45
N LEU A 87 -10.69 -2.29 -29.16
CA LEU A 87 -11.99 -1.78 -28.70
C LEU A 87 -12.88 -1.21 -29.80
N GLN A 88 -12.33 -0.97 -31.00
CA GLN A 88 -13.05 -0.31 -32.10
C GLN A 88 -14.29 -1.08 -32.57
N GLU A 89 -14.28 -2.41 -32.46
CA GLU A 89 -15.39 -3.27 -32.92
C GLU A 89 -16.54 -3.34 -31.92
N LYS A 90 -16.26 -3.25 -30.62
CA LYS A 90 -17.27 -3.45 -29.57
C LYS A 90 -17.96 -2.16 -29.14
N ASP A 91 -17.23 -1.06 -29.01
CA ASP A 91 -17.85 0.19 -28.56
C ASP A 91 -17.04 1.45 -28.95
N LYS A 92 -17.39 2.03 -30.09
CA LYS A 92 -16.70 3.20 -30.67
C LYS A 92 -16.76 4.43 -29.77
N ALA A 93 -17.79 4.57 -28.94
CA ALA A 93 -17.95 5.71 -28.05
C ALA A 93 -16.97 5.64 -26.87
N PHE A 94 -16.75 4.44 -26.32
CA PHE A 94 -15.79 4.22 -25.23
C PHE A 94 -14.33 4.25 -25.75
N ALA A 95 -14.08 3.68 -26.94
CA ALA A 95 -12.76 3.70 -27.58
C ALA A 95 -12.20 5.11 -27.79
N LYS A 96 -13.05 6.07 -28.21
CA LYS A 96 -12.65 7.48 -28.38
C LYS A 96 -12.22 8.12 -27.06
N LYS A 97 -12.94 7.86 -25.96
CA LYS A 97 -12.60 8.39 -24.64
C LYS A 97 -11.27 7.81 -24.14
N LEU A 98 -11.05 6.52 -24.33
CA LEU A 98 -9.80 5.85 -23.93
C LEU A 98 -8.59 6.38 -24.71
N LEU A 99 -8.75 6.61 -26.03
CA LEU A 99 -7.70 7.18 -26.86
C LEU A 99 -7.35 8.61 -26.44
N ILE A 100 -8.36 9.44 -26.16
CA ILE A 100 -8.15 10.80 -25.64
C ILE A 100 -7.42 10.77 -24.30
N THR A 101 -7.81 9.88 -23.37
CA THR A 101 -7.12 9.74 -22.08
C THR A 101 -5.67 9.30 -22.26
N GLY A 102 -5.39 8.36 -23.16
CA GLY A 102 -4.03 7.92 -23.47
C GLY A 102 -3.16 9.05 -24.03
N VAL A 103 -3.71 9.86 -24.94
CA VAL A 103 -3.01 11.03 -25.53
C VAL A 103 -2.71 12.09 -24.46
N ILE A 104 -3.67 12.40 -23.58
CA ILE A 104 -3.47 13.37 -22.49
C ILE A 104 -2.34 12.90 -21.56
N ILE A 105 -2.34 11.63 -21.17
CA ILE A 105 -1.30 11.06 -20.31
C ILE A 105 0.07 11.10 -21.01
N ALA A 106 0.14 10.77 -22.30
CA ALA A 106 1.38 10.84 -23.07
C ALA A 106 1.96 12.27 -23.12
N ILE A 107 1.11 13.28 -23.34
CA ILE A 107 1.53 14.69 -23.33
C ILE A 107 2.10 15.08 -21.95
N VAL A 108 1.45 14.66 -20.86
CA VAL A 108 1.95 14.92 -19.50
C VAL A 108 3.33 14.29 -19.28
N TYR A 109 3.52 13.04 -19.70
CA TYR A 109 4.83 12.37 -19.59
C TYR A 109 5.92 13.06 -20.41
N VAL A 110 5.61 13.54 -21.62
CA VAL A 110 6.56 14.28 -22.45
C VAL A 110 6.97 15.59 -21.76
N ILE A 111 6.01 16.35 -21.22
CA ILE A 111 6.30 17.60 -20.50
C ILE A 111 7.19 17.32 -19.28
N VAL A 112 6.84 16.34 -18.45
CA VAL A 112 7.62 15.96 -17.27
C VAL A 112 9.02 15.49 -17.66
N GLY A 113 9.13 14.69 -18.72
CA GLY A 113 10.41 14.23 -19.26
C GLY A 113 11.30 15.39 -19.71
N PHE A 114 10.75 16.36 -20.45
CA PHE A 114 11.48 17.55 -20.86
C PHE A 114 11.94 18.40 -19.67
N VAL A 115 11.08 18.58 -18.67
CA VAL A 115 11.45 19.31 -17.43
C VAL A 115 12.57 18.60 -16.69
N MET A 116 12.47 17.27 -16.53
CA MET A 116 13.52 16.47 -15.89
C MET A 116 14.84 16.57 -16.64
N VAL A 117 14.84 16.37 -17.97
CA VAL A 117 16.05 16.49 -18.79
C VAL A 117 16.63 17.90 -18.71
N ALA A 118 15.80 18.95 -18.69
CA ALA A 118 16.28 20.32 -18.52
C ALA A 118 16.93 20.56 -17.15
N ILE A 119 16.39 20.01 -16.07
CA ILE A 119 16.98 20.08 -14.72
C ILE A 119 18.32 19.34 -14.69
N PHE A 120 18.38 18.13 -15.23
CA PHE A 120 19.63 17.34 -15.24
C PHE A 120 20.69 17.91 -16.18
N ALA A 121 20.30 18.40 -17.37
CA ALA A 121 21.23 18.95 -18.36
C ALA A 121 21.76 20.34 -17.98
N SER A 122 21.01 21.12 -17.20
CA SER A 122 21.46 22.43 -16.72
C SER A 122 22.52 22.35 -15.62
N GLY A 123 22.87 21.13 -15.14
CA GLY A 123 23.79 20.97 -14.01
C GLY A 123 23.29 21.63 -12.74
N ALA A 124 22.01 22.03 -12.70
CA ALA A 124 21.34 22.53 -11.53
C ALA A 124 21.20 21.35 -10.58
N SER A 125 22.24 21.15 -9.76
CA SER A 125 22.07 20.48 -8.48
C SER A 125 20.80 21.06 -7.89
N LEU A 126 19.82 20.20 -7.59
CA LEU A 126 18.69 20.62 -6.75
C LEU A 126 19.26 21.46 -5.62
N PRO A 127 18.60 22.56 -5.20
CA PRO A 127 18.95 23.15 -3.92
C PRO A 127 18.68 22.07 -2.86
N THR A 128 19.69 21.24 -2.59
CA THR A 128 19.89 20.60 -1.31
C THR A 128 19.85 21.78 -0.38
N ALA A 129 18.72 21.97 0.30
CA ALA A 129 18.61 22.92 1.38
C ALA A 129 19.84 22.69 2.24
N GLY A 130 20.77 23.64 2.18
CA GLY A 130 22.04 23.55 2.88
C GLY A 130 21.72 23.38 4.34
N ALA A 131 21.96 22.20 4.88
CA ALA A 131 22.03 21.96 6.31
C ALA A 131 23.35 22.53 6.87
N ASN A 132 23.73 23.73 6.45
CA ASN A 132 24.91 24.45 6.89
C ASN A 132 24.46 25.75 7.54
N SER A 133 23.62 25.61 8.58
CA SER A 133 23.51 26.55 9.70
C SER A 133 22.30 26.17 10.54
N VAL A 134 22.33 24.98 11.16
CA VAL A 134 21.60 24.87 12.42
C VAL A 134 22.55 24.22 13.41
N SER A 135 23.09 25.07 14.28
CA SER A 135 23.47 24.77 15.65
C SER A 135 22.26 24.20 16.41
N THR A 136 21.61 23.17 15.88
CA THR A 136 20.58 22.42 16.59
C THR A 136 21.37 21.51 17.49
N ILE A 137 21.42 21.92 18.76
CA ILE A 137 21.72 21.02 19.86
C ILE A 137 20.64 19.95 19.79
N ALA A 138 20.93 18.88 19.05
CA ALA A 138 20.00 17.79 18.93
C ALA A 138 20.03 17.07 20.28
N MET A 139 18.95 17.23 21.03
CA MET A 139 18.75 16.56 22.30
C MET A 139 18.58 15.07 22.03
N PHE A 140 19.49 14.25 22.56
CA PHE A 140 19.32 12.81 22.57
C PHE A 140 19.17 12.26 23.98
N ALA A 141 18.39 11.17 24.00
CA ALA A 141 17.82 10.39 25.09
C ALA A 141 18.41 10.61 26.49
N MET A 142 17.52 10.97 27.43
CA MET A 142 17.79 10.74 28.84
C MET A 142 17.58 9.26 29.11
N THR A 143 18.66 8.51 29.31
CA THR A 143 18.57 7.13 29.78
C THR A 143 18.82 7.13 31.28
N LYS A 144 17.81 6.68 32.03
CA LYS A 144 17.93 6.45 33.47
C LYS A 144 18.66 5.12 33.68
N VAL A 145 19.80 5.16 34.35
CA VAL A 145 20.63 3.97 34.60
C VAL A 145 20.81 3.81 36.09
N THR A 146 20.68 2.57 36.56
CA THR A 146 20.89 2.20 37.97
C THR A 146 22.06 1.23 38.04
N CYS A 147 23.20 1.66 38.59
CA CYS A 147 24.38 0.82 38.73
C CYS A 147 24.69 0.53 40.21
N PRO A 148 24.74 -0.74 40.64
CA PRO A 148 25.03 -1.12 42.03
C PRO A 148 26.52 -0.96 42.39
N ASN A 149 27.42 -1.12 41.41
CA ASN A 149 28.88 -1.11 41.63
C ASN A 149 29.50 0.29 41.48
N GLY A 150 28.69 1.31 41.14
CA GLY A 150 29.15 2.69 40.98
C GLY A 150 30.02 2.97 39.75
N GLU A 151 30.18 2.00 38.83
CA GLU A 151 30.89 2.20 37.55
C GLU A 151 29.90 2.27 36.38
N ILE A 152 30.00 3.36 35.60
CA ILE A 152 29.16 3.58 34.42
C ILE A 152 30.07 3.66 33.19
N ASN A 153 29.90 2.70 32.29
CA ASN A 153 30.52 2.68 30.98
C ASN A 153 29.49 3.13 29.93
N ILE A 154 29.89 4.01 29.02
CA ILE A 154 29.04 4.48 27.93
C ILE A 154 29.63 4.06 26.61
N ILE A 155 28.84 3.34 25.82
CA ILE A 155 29.18 2.96 24.46
C ILE A 155 28.55 4.01 23.55
N VAL A 156 29.39 4.80 22.90
CA VAL A 156 28.98 5.82 21.93
C VAL A 156 29.11 5.25 20.53
N LYS A 157 28.03 5.33 19.74
CA LYS A 157 27.98 4.91 18.32
C LYS A 157 27.64 6.09 17.43
N SER A 158 28.32 6.19 16.29
CA SER A 158 28.00 7.17 15.25
C SER A 158 27.22 6.53 14.11
N PHE A 159 26.06 7.09 13.81
CA PHE A 159 25.16 6.71 12.73
C PHE A 159 25.17 7.79 11.65
N GLY A 160 26.28 7.91 10.93
CA GLY A 160 26.44 8.91 9.87
C GLY A 160 27.69 8.67 9.04
N THR A 161 27.83 9.42 7.94
CA THR A 161 29.01 9.34 7.06
C THR A 161 30.19 10.19 7.54
N GLY A 162 30.02 10.92 8.65
CA GLY A 162 31.04 11.81 9.21
C GLY A 162 31.86 11.14 10.31
N SER A 163 33.08 11.62 10.50
CA SER A 163 33.90 11.30 11.66
C SER A 163 33.67 12.32 12.78
N ILE A 164 33.43 11.88 14.01
CA ILE A 164 33.19 12.74 15.16
C ILE A 164 34.37 12.62 16.13
N ASN A 165 34.96 13.75 16.52
CA ASN A 165 35.99 13.75 17.56
C ASN A 165 35.32 13.66 18.93
N ILE A 166 35.81 12.78 19.80
CA ILE A 166 35.24 12.61 21.15
C ILE A 166 35.36 13.90 21.97
N SER A 167 36.36 14.74 21.69
CA SER A 167 36.51 16.06 22.31
C SER A 167 35.30 16.98 22.12
N ASP A 168 34.50 16.73 21.09
CA ASP A 168 33.34 17.56 20.75
C ASP A 168 32.06 17.06 21.45
N LEU A 169 32.15 15.93 22.16
CA LEU A 169 31.06 15.36 22.94
C LEU A 169 31.09 15.86 24.38
N LYS A 170 29.95 16.33 24.86
CA LYS A 170 29.73 16.70 26.26
C LYS A 170 28.83 15.69 26.94
N PHE A 171 29.24 15.25 28.12
CA PHE A 171 28.51 14.27 28.90
C PHE A 171 27.95 14.96 30.14
N TYR A 172 26.69 14.69 30.46
CA TYR A 172 26.00 15.22 31.63
C TYR A 172 25.46 14.07 32.47
N VAL A 173 25.70 14.13 33.78
CA VAL A 173 25.14 13.21 34.79
C VAL A 173 24.32 14.04 35.76
N ASP A 174 23.02 13.77 35.83
CA ASP A 174 22.05 14.54 36.63
C ASP A 174 22.12 16.06 36.38
N GLY A 175 22.43 16.43 35.14
CA GLY A 175 22.54 17.83 34.70
C GLY A 175 23.91 18.46 34.89
N ASN A 176 24.86 17.80 35.56
CA ASN A 176 26.22 18.30 35.72
C ASN A 176 27.14 17.77 34.61
N GLU A 177 27.93 18.65 33.99
CA GLU A 177 28.90 18.27 32.98
C GLU A 177 30.02 17.45 33.62
N VAL A 178 30.31 16.28 33.05
CA VAL A 178 31.36 15.36 33.51
C VAL A 178 32.33 15.11 32.38
N SER A 179 33.63 15.14 32.70
CA SER A 179 34.68 14.79 31.75
C SER A 179 34.88 13.27 31.76
N PRO A 180 34.72 12.58 30.62
CA PRO A 180 34.93 11.15 30.56
C PRO A 180 36.41 10.81 30.77
N ILE A 181 36.68 9.71 31.49
CA ILE A 181 38.02 9.20 31.77
C ILE A 181 38.34 8.11 30.75
N GLY A 182 39.49 8.22 30.07
CA GLY A 182 39.97 7.19 29.15
C GLY A 182 39.36 7.20 27.75
N CYS A 183 38.67 8.28 27.37
CA CYS A 183 38.14 8.43 26.01
C CYS A 183 39.02 9.34 25.17
N ALA A 184 39.70 8.77 24.19
CA ALA A 184 40.38 9.52 23.15
C ALA A 184 40.20 8.79 21.83
N GLY A 185 40.04 9.55 20.75
CA GLY A 185 39.90 9.00 19.41
C GLY A 185 38.82 9.66 18.58
N ILE A 186 38.68 9.14 17.38
CA ILE A 186 37.72 9.58 16.38
C ILE A 186 36.73 8.45 16.18
N ILE A 187 35.44 8.74 16.30
CA ILE A 187 34.37 7.79 16.01
C ILE A 187 34.04 7.94 14.53
N THR A 188 34.36 6.92 13.73
CA THR A 188 33.95 6.83 12.33
C THR A 188 32.60 6.15 12.19
N ALA A 189 31.98 6.25 11.01
CA ALA A 189 30.79 5.49 10.65
C ALA A 189 30.92 4.02 11.08
N ASP A 190 29.87 3.48 11.71
CA ASP A 190 29.78 2.08 12.17
C ASP A 190 30.79 1.65 13.26
N SER A 191 31.57 2.58 13.81
CA SER A 191 32.44 2.33 14.96
C SER A 191 31.75 2.67 16.29
N SER A 192 32.18 1.99 17.35
CA SER A 192 31.74 2.27 18.72
C SER A 192 32.93 2.48 19.63
N VAL A 193 32.85 3.47 20.52
CA VAL A 193 33.87 3.71 21.55
C VAL A 193 33.24 3.60 22.93
N THR A 194 33.93 2.89 23.83
CA THR A 194 33.49 2.74 25.23
C THR A 194 34.22 3.76 26.10
N CYS A 195 33.45 4.45 26.91
CA CYS A 195 33.87 5.57 27.74
C CYS A 195 33.51 5.38 29.20
N LYS A 196 34.47 5.60 30.12
CA LYS A 196 34.19 5.54 31.56
C LYS A 196 33.85 6.94 32.07
N ILE A 197 32.70 7.11 32.72
CA ILE A 197 32.22 8.43 33.17
C ILE A 197 32.61 8.76 34.61
N GLY A 198 33.02 7.75 35.37
CA GLY A 198 33.49 7.92 36.74
C GLY A 198 33.37 6.63 37.54
N SER A 199 33.79 6.69 38.80
CA SER A 199 33.64 5.64 39.80
C SER A 199 32.92 6.21 41.03
N GLY A 200 32.07 5.41 41.67
CA GLY A 200 31.34 5.80 42.88
C GLY A 200 29.96 6.44 42.64
N LEU A 201 29.42 6.34 41.42
CA LEU A 201 28.06 6.79 41.09
C LEU A 201 27.04 5.71 41.47
N ILE A 202 26.80 5.55 42.77
CA ILE A 202 25.86 4.55 43.32
C ILE A 202 24.45 5.12 43.27
N GLY A 203 23.55 4.39 42.61
CA GLY A 203 22.13 4.73 42.55
C GLY A 203 21.66 4.96 41.12
N SER A 204 20.57 5.72 40.99
CA SER A 204 19.95 6.01 39.71
C SER A 204 20.36 7.40 39.24
N HIS A 205 20.91 7.48 38.02
CA HIS A 205 21.39 8.72 37.43
C HIS A 205 20.75 8.95 36.06
N ASN A 206 20.54 10.22 35.71
CA ASN A 206 20.12 10.63 34.38
C ASN A 206 21.36 10.97 33.54
N LEU A 207 21.58 10.20 32.49
CA LEU A 207 22.69 10.42 31.57
C LEU A 207 22.19 11.17 30.34
N ARG A 208 22.96 12.16 29.91
CA ARG A 208 22.69 12.92 28.68
C ARG A 208 24.00 13.17 27.94
N ILE A 209 24.01 12.90 26.64
CA ILE A 209 25.15 13.15 25.76
C ILE A 209 24.73 14.24 24.77
N VAL A 210 25.60 15.23 24.57
CA VAL A 210 25.39 16.33 23.64
C VAL A 210 26.57 16.38 22.68
N GLY A 211 26.29 16.35 21.37
CA GLY A 211 27.30 16.35 20.33
C GLY A 211 26.94 17.26 19.15
N PRO A 212 27.89 17.49 18.23
CA PRO A 212 27.74 18.42 17.10
C PRO A 212 26.78 17.93 16.02
N SER A 213 26.36 16.66 16.05
CA SER A 213 25.42 16.11 15.08
C SER A 213 24.38 15.21 15.75
N ASN A 214 23.24 15.10 15.10
CA ASN A 214 22.11 14.26 15.48
C ASN A 214 22.30 12.76 15.16
N THR A 215 23.55 12.33 15.03
CA THR A 215 23.92 10.97 14.61
C THR A 215 24.58 10.17 15.72
N VAL A 216 24.61 10.69 16.94
CA VAL A 216 25.25 10.02 18.07
C VAL A 216 24.19 9.32 18.90
N ASP A 217 24.34 8.01 19.08
CA ASP A 217 23.58 7.24 20.06
C ASP A 217 24.51 6.80 21.19
N GLY A 218 23.97 6.75 22.40
CA GLY A 218 24.69 6.41 23.61
C GLY A 218 23.98 5.33 24.39
N ILE A 219 24.64 4.20 24.59
CA ILE A 219 24.14 3.13 25.46
C ILE A 219 25.00 3.12 26.70
N ALA A 220 24.37 3.31 27.86
CA ALA A 220 25.05 3.20 29.14
C ALA A 220 24.90 1.78 29.71
N VAL A 221 26.02 1.22 30.16
CA VAL A 221 26.17 -0.14 30.66
C VAL A 221 26.87 -0.07 32.01
N CYS A 222 26.32 -0.75 33.02
CA CYS A 222 26.96 -0.85 34.32
C CYS A 222 28.12 -1.86 34.26
N GLY A 223 29.27 -1.46 34.80
CA GLY A 223 30.46 -2.32 34.98
C GLY A 223 30.42 -3.16 36.25
#